data_AF-A0A9W8GHV1-F1
#
_entry.id   AF-A0A9W8GHV1-F1
#
_cell.length_a   1.000
_cell.length_b   1.000
_cell.length_c   1.000
_cell.angle_alpha   90.00
_cell.angle_beta   90.00
_cell.angle_gamma   90.00
#
_symmetry.space_group_name_H-M   'P 1'
#
loop_
_entity.id
_entity.type
_entity.pdbx_description
1 polymer ?
#
loop_
_entity_poly.entity_id
_entity_poly.type
_entity_poly.pdbx_seq_one_letter_code
_entity_poly.pdbx_strand_id
1 'polypeptide(L)'
;MTQFRKFANPAPLGLSAFALTTFVLSLHNGGIGQKLGSPPNVVVGLAFFYGGLCQLLAGMWEFAAGNTFGATAFSSYAGFWMAYAAILKPDYGILDALSEAGTTTTQHALGIFLLGWVIMTFIFFLATLRTNLGMCLLFAFLDITFILLCAGEWAGKPHVTQAGGYFGLFTALIAWYNAAADLIGHHNSYFVLPNPSLVPNSARRAVNDPDYKTEEADGYANWDIGVHFVDNERIRELNRAYRNKDKATDILSFPFHQVTKPEVDLPKTNLEDDMNLGDMYLAMPYILEDCKKAKESVSQRLPVLLTHGICHLMGYDHEHDSDFKIMSEREDQILQQFYKLKE
;
A
#
# COMPACT_ATOMS: atom_id res chain seq x y z
N MET A 1 10.24 12.90 -23.42
CA MET A 1 9.04 12.06 -23.25
C MET A 1 9.11 11.39 -21.88
N THR A 2 8.56 12.02 -20.86
CA THR A 2 8.62 11.55 -19.46
C THR A 2 7.27 11.76 -18.81
N GLN A 3 6.27 11.00 -19.24
CA GLN A 3 5.19 10.64 -18.32
C GLN A 3 5.66 9.38 -17.60
N PHE A 4 6.05 9.51 -16.34
CA PHE A 4 5.94 8.37 -15.44
C PHE A 4 4.48 7.90 -15.54
N ARG A 5 4.25 6.71 -16.09
CA ARG A 5 2.91 6.13 -16.09
C ARG A 5 2.54 5.93 -14.62
N LYS A 6 1.70 6.82 -14.06
CA LYS A 6 0.98 6.55 -12.81
C LYS A 6 0.17 5.28 -13.07
N PHE A 7 0.61 4.14 -12.55
CA PHE A 7 -0.23 2.96 -12.53
C PHE A 7 -1.44 3.30 -11.65
N ALA A 8 -2.64 2.95 -12.11
CA ALA A 8 -3.83 3.12 -11.29
C ALA A 8 -3.69 2.28 -10.02
N ASN A 9 -4.21 2.77 -8.89
CA ASN A 9 -4.26 2.00 -7.65
C ASN A 9 -5.12 0.74 -7.89
N PRO A 10 -4.55 -0.47 -7.83
CA PRO A 10 -5.30 -1.70 -8.08
C PRO A 10 -6.02 -2.22 -6.81
N ALA A 11 -5.76 -1.65 -5.63
CA ALA A 11 -6.34 -2.10 -4.37
C ALA A 11 -7.89 -2.10 -4.35
N PRO A 12 -8.61 -1.08 -4.87
CA PRO A 12 -10.07 -1.10 -4.92
C PRO A 12 -10.63 -2.31 -5.68
N LEU A 13 -9.96 -2.74 -6.76
CA LEU A 13 -10.37 -3.92 -7.53
C LEU A 13 -10.15 -5.19 -6.70
N GLY A 14 -8.97 -5.35 -6.10
CA GLY A 14 -8.64 -6.51 -5.28
C GLY A 14 -9.56 -6.67 -4.07
N LEU A 15 -9.82 -5.57 -3.36
CA LEU A 15 -10.73 -5.53 -2.22
C LEU A 15 -12.19 -5.77 -2.62
N SER A 16 -12.65 -5.20 -3.74
CA SER A 16 -14.03 -5.43 -4.24
C SER A 16 -14.25 -6.87 -4.70
N ALA A 17 -13.24 -7.46 -5.34
CA ALA A 17 -13.24 -8.86 -5.76
C ALA A 17 -13.32 -9.82 -4.58
N PHE A 18 -12.50 -9.57 -3.57
CA PHE A 18 -12.55 -10.27 -2.29
C PHE A 18 -13.91 -10.09 -1.61
N ALA A 19 -14.36 -8.86 -1.45
CA ALA A 19 -15.58 -8.52 -0.70
C ALA A 19 -16.83 -9.20 -1.26
N LEU A 20 -17.08 -9.12 -2.57
CA LEU A 20 -18.27 -9.73 -3.17
C LEU A 20 -18.29 -11.25 -3.00
N THR A 21 -17.14 -11.90 -3.20
CA THR A 21 -17.02 -13.36 -3.10
C THR A 21 -17.17 -13.81 -1.65
N THR A 22 -16.52 -13.12 -0.71
CA THR A 22 -16.66 -13.34 0.74
C THR A 22 -18.11 -13.11 1.18
N PHE A 23 -18.76 -12.05 0.71
CA PHE A 23 -20.14 -11.72 1.06
C PHE A 23 -21.11 -12.85 0.73
N VAL A 24 -21.04 -13.36 -0.51
CA VAL A 24 -21.92 -14.44 -0.97
C VAL A 24 -21.68 -15.75 -0.20
N LEU A 25 -20.42 -16.14 0.02
CA LEU A 25 -20.11 -17.32 0.84
C LEU A 25 -20.55 -17.13 2.30
N SER A 26 -20.41 -15.92 2.83
CA SER A 26 -20.74 -15.61 4.23
C SER A 26 -22.24 -15.63 4.49
N LEU A 27 -23.06 -15.11 3.56
CA LEU A 27 -24.52 -15.27 3.61
C LEU A 27 -24.93 -16.75 3.62
N HIS A 28 -24.23 -17.55 2.82
CA HIS A 28 -24.47 -18.98 2.75
C HIS A 28 -24.10 -19.70 4.05
N ASN A 29 -22.88 -19.49 4.56
CA ASN A 29 -22.43 -20.05 5.83
C ASN A 29 -23.30 -19.59 7.01
N GLY A 30 -23.78 -18.34 6.97
CA GLY A 30 -24.69 -17.78 7.98
C GLY A 30 -26.12 -18.32 7.92
N GLY A 31 -26.51 -19.05 6.87
CA GLY A 31 -27.88 -19.48 6.64
C GLY A 31 -28.85 -18.31 6.38
N ILE A 32 -28.36 -17.23 5.78
CA ILE A 32 -29.16 -16.03 5.47
C ILE A 32 -29.77 -16.20 4.08
N GLY A 33 -31.11 -16.15 4.01
CA GLY A 33 -31.85 -16.32 2.75
C GLY A 33 -31.90 -17.76 2.21
N GLN A 34 -31.36 -18.74 2.95
CA GLN A 34 -31.42 -20.17 2.61
C GLN A 34 -31.27 -21.04 3.87
N LYS A 35 -31.58 -22.33 3.76
CA LYS A 35 -31.41 -23.29 4.87
C LYS A 35 -29.93 -23.42 5.23
N LEU A 36 -29.61 -23.38 6.52
CA LEU A 36 -28.25 -23.62 7.02
C LEU A 36 -27.74 -25.00 6.55
N GLY A 37 -26.52 -25.05 6.01
CA GLY A 37 -25.92 -26.26 5.45
C GLY A 37 -26.41 -26.63 4.04
N SER A 38 -27.03 -25.69 3.31
CA SER A 38 -27.24 -25.86 1.87
C SER A 38 -25.88 -25.99 1.13
N PRO A 39 -25.83 -26.41 -0.14
CA PRO A 39 -24.57 -26.43 -0.90
C PRO A 39 -24.09 -25.02 -1.30
N PRO A 40 -22.81 -24.64 -1.07
CA PRO A 40 -22.31 -23.28 -1.33
C PRO A 40 -22.00 -22.99 -2.80
N ASN A 41 -22.36 -23.89 -3.74
CA ASN A 41 -21.90 -23.87 -5.13
C ASN A 41 -22.19 -22.58 -5.91
N VAL A 42 -23.15 -21.76 -5.46
CA VAL A 42 -23.39 -20.43 -6.05
C VAL A 42 -22.15 -19.54 -6.05
N VAL A 43 -21.23 -19.72 -5.09
CA VAL A 43 -20.00 -18.93 -5.00
C VAL A 43 -18.94 -19.35 -6.02
N VAL A 44 -19.02 -20.55 -6.62
CA VAL A 44 -17.97 -21.11 -7.48
C VAL A 44 -17.62 -20.17 -8.65
N GLY A 45 -18.64 -19.57 -9.28
CA GLY A 45 -18.41 -18.60 -10.36
C GLY A 45 -17.66 -17.36 -9.89
N LEU A 46 -18.07 -16.77 -8.76
CA LEU A 46 -17.39 -15.60 -8.18
C LEU A 46 -15.96 -15.94 -7.73
N ALA A 47 -15.77 -17.12 -7.14
CA ALA A 47 -14.49 -17.59 -6.64
C ALA A 47 -13.49 -17.86 -7.77
N PHE A 48 -13.91 -18.33 -8.96
CA PHE A 48 -12.99 -18.42 -10.10
C PHE A 48 -12.71 -17.06 -10.74
N PHE A 49 -13.76 -16.28 -11.04
CA PHE A 49 -13.60 -15.14 -11.94
C PHE A 49 -13.33 -13.82 -11.23
N TYR A 50 -13.96 -13.58 -10.08
CA TYR A 50 -13.82 -12.30 -9.39
C TYR A 50 -12.85 -12.40 -8.22
N GLY A 51 -13.23 -13.08 -7.14
CA GLY A 51 -12.34 -13.36 -6.01
C GLY A 51 -11.09 -14.13 -6.40
N GLY A 52 -11.12 -14.90 -7.50
CA GLY A 52 -9.95 -15.55 -8.09
C GLY A 52 -9.21 -14.66 -9.08
N LEU A 53 -9.62 -14.70 -10.35
CA LEU A 53 -8.89 -14.07 -11.45
C LEU A 53 -8.74 -12.54 -11.30
N CYS A 54 -9.83 -11.79 -11.09
CA CYS A 54 -9.71 -10.33 -10.96
C CYS A 54 -8.87 -9.92 -9.74
N GLN A 55 -9.00 -10.62 -8.62
CA GLN A 55 -8.18 -10.36 -7.44
C GLN A 55 -6.70 -10.69 -7.69
N LEU A 56 -6.39 -11.77 -8.43
CA LEU A 56 -5.02 -12.08 -8.83
C LEU A 56 -4.45 -10.98 -9.71
N LEU A 57 -5.21 -10.50 -10.70
CA LEU A 57 -4.79 -9.41 -11.58
C LEU A 57 -4.52 -8.12 -10.78
N ALA A 58 -5.34 -7.80 -9.79
CA ALA A 58 -5.07 -6.69 -8.88
C ALA A 58 -3.74 -6.90 -8.13
N GLY A 59 -3.50 -8.10 -7.59
CA GLY A 59 -2.22 -8.45 -6.95
C GLY A 59 -1.00 -8.34 -7.87
N MET A 60 -1.13 -8.73 -9.15
CA MET A 60 -0.06 -8.58 -10.15
C MET A 60 0.25 -7.09 -10.41
N TRP A 61 -0.76 -6.24 -10.42
CA TRP A 61 -0.57 -4.80 -10.57
C TRP A 61 0.01 -4.14 -9.31
N GLU A 62 -0.25 -4.67 -8.11
CA GLU A 62 0.44 -4.22 -6.89
C GLU A 62 1.94 -4.51 -6.92
N PHE A 63 2.39 -5.62 -7.54
CA PHE A 63 3.83 -5.86 -7.78
C PHE A 63 4.43 -4.76 -8.66
N ALA A 64 3.72 -4.38 -9.72
CA ALA A 64 4.16 -3.29 -10.61
C ALA A 64 4.14 -1.93 -9.92
N ALA A 65 3.21 -1.71 -8.97
CA ALA A 65 3.12 -0.50 -8.15
C ALA A 65 4.11 -0.48 -6.98
N GLY A 66 4.88 -1.55 -6.74
CA GLY A 66 5.86 -1.64 -5.65
C GLY A 66 5.28 -1.91 -4.26
N ASN A 67 3.98 -2.26 -4.17
CA ASN A 67 3.31 -2.55 -2.90
C ASN A 67 3.38 -4.05 -2.57
N THR A 68 4.41 -4.44 -1.81
CA THR A 68 4.65 -5.85 -1.45
C THR A 68 3.50 -6.46 -0.65
N PHE A 69 2.87 -5.68 0.25
CA PHE A 69 1.77 -6.18 1.07
C PHE A 69 0.54 -6.49 0.21
N GLY A 70 0.07 -5.53 -0.59
CA GLY A 70 -1.09 -5.69 -1.47
C GLY A 70 -0.87 -6.82 -2.48
N ALA A 71 0.32 -6.86 -3.07
CA ALA A 71 0.72 -7.88 -4.04
C ALA A 71 0.62 -9.29 -3.47
N THR A 72 1.16 -9.49 -2.26
CA THR A 72 1.15 -10.79 -1.58
C THR A 72 -0.27 -11.14 -1.12
N ALA A 73 -1.00 -10.21 -0.51
CA ALA A 73 -2.33 -10.44 0.04
C ALA A 73 -3.35 -10.79 -1.06
N PHE A 74 -3.47 -9.96 -2.11
CA PHE A 74 -4.45 -10.20 -3.17
C PHE A 74 -4.15 -11.45 -3.97
N SER A 75 -2.88 -11.70 -4.31
CA SER A 75 -2.50 -12.92 -5.05
C SER A 75 -2.76 -14.18 -4.22
N SER A 76 -2.51 -14.13 -2.92
CA SER A 76 -2.74 -15.29 -2.04
C SER A 76 -4.23 -15.58 -1.87
N TYR A 77 -5.06 -14.58 -1.58
CA TYR A 77 -6.52 -14.81 -1.47
C TYR A 77 -7.19 -15.15 -2.81
N ALA A 78 -6.64 -14.70 -3.93
CA ALA A 78 -7.03 -15.22 -5.24
C ALA A 78 -6.77 -16.72 -5.37
N GLY A 79 -5.59 -17.16 -4.91
CA GLY A 79 -5.25 -18.58 -4.80
C GLY A 79 -6.22 -19.36 -3.89
N PHE A 80 -6.58 -18.79 -2.73
CA PHE A 80 -7.61 -19.36 -1.86
C PHE A 80 -8.93 -19.59 -2.60
N TRP A 81 -9.45 -18.55 -3.26
CA TRP A 81 -10.74 -18.62 -3.93
C TRP A 81 -10.76 -19.64 -5.06
N MET A 82 -9.72 -19.66 -5.90
CA MET A 82 -9.61 -20.66 -6.97
C MET A 82 -9.46 -22.09 -6.41
N ALA A 83 -8.71 -22.28 -5.32
CA ALA A 83 -8.60 -23.58 -4.66
C ALA A 83 -9.95 -24.03 -4.05
N TYR A 84 -10.65 -23.12 -3.37
CA TYR A 84 -11.98 -23.39 -2.80
C TYR A 84 -13.01 -23.73 -3.89
N ALA A 85 -12.98 -23.01 -5.02
CA ALA A 85 -13.82 -23.30 -6.17
C ALA A 85 -13.51 -24.66 -6.79
N ALA A 86 -12.23 -25.03 -6.86
CA ALA A 86 -11.80 -26.35 -7.34
C ALA A 86 -12.26 -27.49 -6.41
N ILE A 87 -12.25 -27.28 -5.08
CA ILE A 87 -12.79 -28.24 -4.12
C ILE A 87 -14.28 -28.53 -4.42
N LEU A 88 -15.08 -27.49 -4.65
CA LEU A 88 -16.54 -27.61 -4.82
C LEU A 88 -16.97 -28.08 -6.22
N LYS A 89 -16.11 -27.96 -7.24
CA LYS A 89 -16.47 -28.28 -8.61
C LYS A 89 -16.30 -29.79 -8.88
N PRO A 90 -17.36 -30.51 -9.27
CA PRO A 90 -17.32 -31.97 -9.44
C PRO A 90 -16.24 -32.45 -10.42
N ASP A 91 -15.94 -31.68 -11.46
CA ASP A 91 -14.95 -32.06 -12.48
C ASP A 91 -13.52 -32.24 -11.94
N TYR A 92 -13.18 -31.64 -10.79
CA TYR A 92 -11.89 -31.89 -10.13
C TYR A 92 -11.92 -33.13 -9.21
N GLY A 93 -13.10 -33.65 -8.87
CA GLY A 93 -13.29 -34.85 -8.05
C GLY A 93 -12.83 -34.77 -6.59
N ILE A 94 -12.44 -33.59 -6.11
CA ILE A 94 -11.82 -33.43 -4.76
C ILE A 94 -12.85 -33.71 -3.66
N LEU A 95 -13.99 -33.02 -3.69
CA LEU A 95 -15.02 -33.18 -2.65
C LEU A 95 -15.68 -34.57 -2.70
N ASP A 96 -15.83 -35.15 -3.89
CA ASP A 96 -16.37 -36.51 -4.04
C ASP A 96 -15.43 -37.54 -3.40
N ALA A 97 -14.12 -37.48 -3.70
CA ALA A 97 -13.12 -38.37 -3.09
C ALA A 97 -13.05 -38.22 -1.55
N LEU A 98 -13.16 -36.99 -1.04
CA LEU A 98 -13.23 -36.76 0.41
C LEU A 98 -14.51 -37.35 1.03
N SER A 99 -15.65 -37.16 0.35
CA SER A 99 -16.96 -37.65 0.82
C SER A 99 -17.01 -39.17 0.86
N GLU A 100 -16.42 -39.86 -0.12
CA GLU A 100 -16.27 -41.31 -0.14
C GLU A 100 -15.44 -41.84 1.05
N ALA A 101 -14.44 -41.07 1.49
CA ALA A 101 -13.64 -41.39 2.67
C ALA A 101 -14.37 -41.13 4.02
N GLY A 102 -15.60 -40.62 3.98
CA GLY A 102 -16.47 -40.41 5.13
C GLY A 102 -16.49 -38.97 5.67
N THR A 103 -17.58 -38.63 6.36
CA THR A 103 -17.86 -37.27 6.86
C THR A 103 -16.75 -36.72 7.75
N THR A 104 -16.26 -37.51 8.70
CA THR A 104 -15.18 -37.08 9.60
C THR A 104 -13.90 -36.80 8.83
N THR A 105 -13.51 -37.67 7.90
CA THR A 105 -12.32 -37.46 7.05
C THR A 105 -12.43 -36.18 6.23
N THR A 106 -13.60 -35.94 5.64
CA THR A 106 -13.90 -34.70 4.88
C THR A 106 -13.74 -33.47 5.75
N GLN A 107 -14.41 -33.44 6.89
CA GLN A 107 -14.37 -32.33 7.86
C GLN A 107 -12.94 -32.03 8.34
N HIS A 108 -12.18 -33.07 8.69
CA HIS A 108 -10.80 -32.90 9.12
C HIS A 108 -9.90 -32.37 8.00
N ALA A 109 -10.06 -32.84 6.77
CA ALA A 109 -9.30 -32.36 5.62
C ALA A 109 -9.60 -30.89 5.29
N LEU A 110 -10.88 -30.49 5.28
CA LEU A 110 -11.28 -29.10 5.07
C LEU A 110 -10.84 -28.18 6.21
N GLY A 111 -10.89 -28.66 7.45
CA GLY A 111 -10.33 -27.94 8.61
C GLY A 111 -8.83 -27.70 8.48
N ILE A 112 -8.05 -28.70 8.05
CA ILE A 112 -6.60 -28.54 7.79
C ILE A 112 -6.34 -27.52 6.67
N PHE A 113 -7.14 -27.56 5.60
CA PHE A 113 -7.06 -26.55 4.53
C PHE A 113 -7.29 -25.14 5.10
N LEU A 114 -8.34 -24.94 5.90
CA LEU A 114 -8.64 -23.64 6.52
C LEU A 114 -7.60 -23.20 7.56
N LEU A 115 -7.00 -24.13 8.30
CA LEU A 115 -5.94 -23.83 9.27
C LEU A 115 -4.74 -23.13 8.62
N GLY A 116 -4.35 -23.53 7.41
CA GLY A 116 -3.29 -22.85 6.66
C GLY A 116 -3.62 -21.37 6.42
N TRP A 117 -4.89 -21.08 6.12
CA TRP A 117 -5.38 -19.71 5.91
C TRP A 117 -5.53 -18.91 7.21
N VAL A 118 -5.81 -19.56 8.35
CA VAL A 118 -5.72 -18.91 9.68
C VAL A 118 -4.30 -18.39 9.90
N ILE A 119 -3.29 -19.26 9.77
CA ILE A 119 -1.89 -18.89 10.05
C ILE A 119 -1.44 -17.74 9.14
N MET A 120 -1.74 -17.84 7.85
CA MET A 120 -1.33 -16.80 6.89
C MET A 120 -2.09 -15.48 7.10
N THR A 121 -3.39 -15.53 7.40
CA THR A 121 -4.19 -14.33 7.68
C THR A 121 -3.72 -13.63 8.95
N PHE A 122 -3.36 -14.39 9.99
CA PHE A 122 -2.77 -13.83 11.20
C PHE A 122 -1.46 -13.07 10.93
N ILE A 123 -0.59 -13.59 10.06
CA ILE A 123 0.63 -12.89 9.63
C ILE A 123 0.29 -11.55 8.96
N PHE A 124 -0.69 -11.54 8.05
CA PHE A 124 -1.13 -10.30 7.41
C PHE A 124 -1.79 -9.33 8.40
N PHE A 125 -2.57 -9.82 9.35
CA PHE A 125 -3.13 -9.00 10.43
C PHE A 125 -2.03 -8.25 11.18
N LEU A 126 -0.96 -8.94 11.60
CA LEU A 126 0.18 -8.30 12.27
C LEU A 126 0.84 -7.21 11.40
N ALA A 127 0.94 -7.45 10.08
CA ALA A 127 1.49 -6.47 9.14
C ALA A 127 0.60 -5.22 8.97
N THR A 128 -0.71 -5.31 9.25
CA THR A 128 -1.64 -4.16 9.15
C THR A 128 -1.67 -3.24 10.38
N LEU A 129 -1.06 -3.63 11.51
CA LEU A 129 -1.13 -2.87 12.77
C LEU A 129 -0.57 -1.44 12.70
N ARG A 130 0.25 -1.13 11.68
CA ARG A 130 0.81 0.21 11.42
C ARG A 130 0.28 0.87 10.14
N THR A 131 -0.84 0.38 9.61
CA THR A 131 -1.44 0.92 8.38
C THR A 131 -2.56 1.91 8.73
N ASN A 132 -3.81 1.53 8.50
CA ASN A 132 -5.01 2.27 8.87
C ASN A 132 -6.01 1.36 9.59
N LEU A 133 -7.00 1.97 10.24
CA LEU A 133 -7.99 1.24 11.02
C LEU A 133 -8.80 0.26 10.16
N GLY A 134 -9.19 0.65 8.94
CA GLY A 134 -9.97 -0.19 8.04
C GLY A 134 -9.27 -1.49 7.66
N MET A 135 -7.98 -1.44 7.34
CA MET A 135 -7.17 -2.61 6.99
C MET A 135 -6.89 -3.50 8.20
N CYS A 136 -6.64 -2.91 9.36
CA CYS A 136 -6.48 -3.66 10.61
C CYS A 136 -7.76 -4.43 10.98
N LEU A 137 -8.92 -3.77 10.90
CA LEU A 137 -10.22 -4.42 11.14
C LEU A 137 -10.54 -5.49 10.11
N LEU A 138 -10.22 -5.25 8.83
CA LEU A 138 -10.44 -6.23 7.76
C LEU A 138 -9.75 -7.56 8.07
N PHE A 139 -8.45 -7.50 8.37
CA PHE A 139 -7.68 -8.71 8.63
C PHE A 139 -7.99 -9.34 9.99
N ALA A 140 -8.32 -8.55 11.01
CA ALA A 140 -8.77 -9.09 12.30
C ALA A 140 -10.08 -9.90 12.18
N PHE A 141 -11.07 -9.36 11.46
CA PHE A 141 -12.35 -10.05 11.25
C PHE A 141 -12.20 -11.26 10.31
N LEU A 142 -11.34 -11.15 9.29
CA LEU A 142 -11.03 -12.27 8.41
C LEU A 142 -10.34 -13.42 9.16
N ASP A 143 -9.44 -13.10 10.08
CA ASP A 143 -8.75 -14.10 10.90
C ASP A 143 -9.75 -14.86 11.80
N ILE A 144 -10.62 -14.11 12.49
CA ILE A 144 -11.70 -14.71 13.30
C ILE A 144 -12.64 -15.56 12.43
N THR A 145 -12.94 -15.10 11.20
CA THR A 145 -13.75 -15.86 10.24
C THR A 145 -13.11 -17.21 9.95
N PHE A 146 -11.83 -17.24 9.56
CA PHE A 146 -11.13 -18.50 9.27
C PHE A 146 -11.02 -19.41 10.51
N ILE A 147 -10.76 -18.84 11.69
CA ILE A 147 -10.70 -19.59 12.95
C ILE A 147 -12.03 -20.30 13.22
N LEU A 148 -13.15 -19.58 13.09
CA LEU A 148 -14.49 -20.13 13.33
C LEU A 148 -14.88 -21.17 12.28
N LEU A 149 -14.57 -20.95 11.00
CA LEU A 149 -14.83 -21.93 9.95
C LEU A 149 -14.01 -23.21 10.18
N CYS A 150 -12.71 -23.08 10.47
CA CYS A 150 -11.82 -24.20 10.79
C CYS A 150 -12.32 -24.98 12.01
N ALA A 151 -12.68 -24.28 13.09
CA ALA A 151 -13.23 -24.90 14.30
C ALA A 151 -14.58 -25.57 14.04
N GLY A 152 -15.41 -24.98 13.17
CA GLY A 152 -16.70 -25.55 12.77
C GLY A 152 -16.57 -26.86 12.02
N GLU A 153 -15.60 -26.95 11.10
CA GLU A 153 -15.26 -28.20 10.41
C GLU A 153 -14.81 -29.28 11.40
N TRP A 154 -13.80 -29.01 12.24
CA TRP A 154 -13.29 -30.01 13.19
C TRP A 154 -14.27 -30.40 14.29
N ALA A 155 -15.11 -29.48 14.74
CA ALA A 155 -16.13 -29.78 15.74
C ALA A 155 -17.35 -30.50 15.13
N GLY A 156 -17.52 -30.45 13.81
CA GLY A 156 -18.73 -30.91 13.13
C GLY A 156 -20.01 -30.19 13.60
N LYS A 157 -19.88 -28.94 14.09
CA LYS A 157 -20.99 -28.16 14.66
C LYS A 157 -21.41 -27.03 13.73
N PRO A 158 -22.57 -27.13 13.05
CA PRO A 158 -23.00 -26.14 12.06
C PRO A 158 -23.12 -24.71 12.58
N HIS A 159 -23.46 -24.54 13.87
CA HIS A 159 -23.57 -23.21 14.48
C HIS A 159 -22.23 -22.49 14.67
N VAL A 160 -21.12 -23.23 14.73
CA VAL A 160 -19.78 -22.62 14.78
C VAL A 160 -19.41 -22.10 13.38
N THR A 161 -19.66 -22.90 12.34
CA THR A 161 -19.55 -22.46 10.93
C THR A 161 -20.45 -21.26 10.64
N GLN A 162 -21.66 -21.24 11.22
CA GLN A 162 -22.59 -20.12 11.12
C GLN A 162 -22.04 -18.84 11.73
N ALA A 163 -21.42 -18.94 12.91
CA ALA A 163 -20.73 -17.80 13.52
C ALA A 163 -19.60 -17.28 12.63
N GLY A 164 -18.82 -18.19 12.01
CA GLY A 164 -17.84 -17.83 10.97
C GLY A 164 -18.47 -17.09 9.79
N GLY A 165 -19.66 -17.52 9.33
CA GLY A 165 -20.43 -16.82 8.31
C GLY A 165 -20.78 -15.37 8.69
N TYR A 166 -21.16 -15.10 9.93
CA TYR A 166 -21.45 -13.73 10.36
C TYR A 166 -20.19 -12.85 10.43
N PHE A 167 -19.07 -13.37 10.95
CA PHE A 167 -17.80 -12.63 10.92
C PHE A 167 -17.31 -12.40 9.48
N GLY A 168 -17.50 -13.36 8.59
CA GLY A 168 -17.19 -13.22 7.16
C GLY A 168 -18.05 -12.15 6.49
N LEU A 169 -19.32 -12.01 6.90
CA LEU A 169 -20.19 -10.96 6.41
C LEU A 169 -19.67 -9.57 6.79
N PHE A 170 -19.29 -9.37 8.05
CA PHE A 170 -18.65 -8.11 8.48
C PHE A 170 -17.32 -7.87 7.77
N THR A 171 -16.52 -8.92 7.58
CA THR A 171 -15.27 -8.85 6.82
C THR A 171 -15.50 -8.31 5.41
N ALA A 172 -16.52 -8.82 4.70
CA ALA A 172 -16.85 -8.36 3.35
C ALA A 172 -17.30 -6.88 3.33
N LEU A 173 -18.11 -6.46 4.31
CA LEU A 173 -18.56 -5.07 4.42
C LEU A 173 -17.38 -4.12 4.70
N ILE A 174 -16.46 -4.51 5.57
CA ILE A 174 -15.24 -3.75 5.85
C ILE A 174 -14.34 -3.70 4.59
N ALA A 175 -14.21 -4.80 3.85
CA ALA A 175 -13.44 -4.83 2.61
C ALA A 175 -14.00 -3.85 1.55
N TRP A 176 -15.32 -3.84 1.35
CA TRP A 176 -15.96 -2.85 0.47
C TRP A 176 -15.81 -1.43 0.99
N TYR A 177 -15.86 -1.20 2.31
CA TYR A 177 -15.59 0.12 2.87
C TYR A 177 -14.17 0.60 2.52
N ASN A 178 -13.15 -0.25 2.69
CA ASN A 178 -11.77 0.09 2.31
C ASN A 178 -11.66 0.33 0.79
N ALA A 179 -12.29 -0.53 -0.03
CA ALA A 179 -12.31 -0.34 -1.49
C ALA A 179 -12.96 0.99 -1.89
N ALA A 180 -14.06 1.34 -1.23
CA ALA A 180 -14.76 2.60 -1.46
C ALA A 180 -13.94 3.80 -0.98
N ALA A 181 -13.25 3.70 0.16
CA ALA A 181 -12.38 4.77 0.65
C ALA A 181 -11.22 5.06 -0.31
N ASP A 182 -10.68 4.03 -0.96
CA ASP A 182 -9.61 4.18 -1.96
C ASP A 182 -10.14 4.60 -3.35
N LEU A 183 -11.40 4.30 -3.67
CA LEU A 183 -12.02 4.63 -4.96
C LEU A 183 -12.66 6.03 -4.97
N ILE A 184 -13.25 6.45 -3.85
CA ILE A 184 -14.00 7.70 -3.71
C ILE A 184 -13.03 8.79 -3.24
N GLY A 185 -12.64 9.66 -4.18
CA GLY A 185 -11.75 10.79 -3.92
C GLY A 185 -12.38 12.11 -4.36
N HIS A 186 -11.72 13.22 -4.03
CA HIS A 186 -12.19 14.57 -4.39
C HIS A 186 -12.36 14.80 -5.91
N HIS A 187 -11.70 14.00 -6.74
CA HIS A 187 -11.79 14.07 -8.21
C HIS A 187 -13.06 13.44 -8.79
N ASN A 188 -13.74 12.56 -8.04
CA ASN A 188 -14.90 11.80 -8.54
C ASN A 188 -16.11 11.79 -7.59
N SER A 189 -16.02 12.44 -6.43
CA SER A 189 -17.08 12.48 -5.42
C SER A 189 -17.12 13.81 -4.67
N TYR A 190 -18.30 14.15 -4.16
CA TYR A 190 -18.54 15.31 -3.30
C TYR A 190 -18.16 15.08 -1.83
N PHE A 191 -17.79 13.86 -1.46
CA PHE A 191 -17.41 13.46 -0.11
C PHE A 191 -16.29 12.43 -0.15
N VAL A 192 -15.54 12.32 0.96
CA VAL A 192 -14.51 11.31 1.18
C VAL A 192 -14.86 10.47 2.41
N LEU A 193 -14.46 9.20 2.40
CA LEU A 193 -14.72 8.29 3.50
C LEU A 193 -13.55 8.32 4.51
N PRO A 194 -13.83 8.44 5.82
CA PRO A 194 -12.76 8.51 6.81
C PRO A 194 -12.08 7.14 6.99
N ASN A 195 -10.76 7.09 6.84
CA ASN A 195 -9.97 5.91 7.20
C ASN A 195 -8.73 6.33 8.00
N PRO A 196 -8.83 6.42 9.34
CA PRO A 196 -7.75 6.99 10.14
C PRO A 196 -6.51 6.10 10.14
N SER A 197 -5.34 6.72 9.97
CA SER A 197 -4.05 6.06 10.13
C SER A 197 -3.85 5.61 11.59
N LEU A 198 -3.27 4.43 11.77
CA LEU A 198 -2.89 3.92 13.09
C LEU A 198 -1.47 4.36 13.49
N VAL A 199 -0.76 5.07 12.63
CA VAL A 199 0.55 5.64 12.93
C VAL A 199 0.35 6.83 13.89
N PRO A 200 1.01 6.85 15.08
CA PRO A 200 0.84 7.91 16.06
C PRO A 200 1.15 9.31 15.49
N ASN A 201 0.33 10.29 15.84
CA ASN A 201 0.49 11.70 15.43
C ASN A 201 1.85 12.31 15.80
N SER A 202 2.57 11.76 16.79
CA SER A 202 3.93 12.21 17.14
C SER A 202 4.95 12.00 16.01
N ALA A 203 4.73 11.05 15.10
CA ALA A 203 5.53 10.88 13.88
C ALA A 203 5.12 11.83 12.75
N ARG A 204 3.89 12.39 12.79
CA ARG A 204 3.40 13.44 11.86
C ARG A 204 3.72 14.86 12.33
N ARG A 205 4.02 15.05 13.63
CA ARG A 205 4.15 16.36 14.29
C ARG A 205 5.45 17.12 14.02
N ALA A 206 6.39 16.57 13.25
CA ALA A 206 7.57 17.32 12.83
C ALA A 206 7.23 18.44 11.81
N VAL A 207 5.99 18.51 11.31
CA VAL A 207 5.57 19.45 10.26
C VAL A 207 4.53 20.49 10.74
N ASN A 208 3.82 20.25 11.84
CA ASN A 208 2.67 21.10 12.26
C ASN A 208 2.77 21.56 13.73
N ASP A 209 3.76 22.39 14.05
CA ASP A 209 3.84 23.12 15.31
C ASP A 209 3.10 24.48 15.18
N PRO A 210 2.01 24.73 15.94
CA PRO A 210 1.26 25.99 15.85
C PRO A 210 2.02 27.22 16.37
N ASP A 211 3.10 27.05 17.14
CA ASP A 211 3.97 28.15 17.57
C ASP A 211 5.10 28.44 16.56
N TYR A 212 5.27 27.59 15.55
CA TYR A 212 6.17 27.83 14.44
C TYR A 212 5.48 28.70 13.39
N LYS A 213 5.66 30.02 13.50
CA LYS A 213 5.35 30.95 12.41
C LYS A 213 6.30 30.63 11.24
N THR A 214 5.86 29.79 10.31
CA THR A 214 6.44 29.77 8.97
C THR A 214 6.29 31.17 8.40
N GLU A 215 7.36 31.96 8.33
CA GLU A 215 7.46 32.91 7.22
C GLU A 215 7.21 32.06 5.97
N GLU A 216 6.18 32.43 5.20
CA GLU A 216 5.62 31.64 4.10
C GLU A 216 6.76 31.03 3.27
N ALA A 217 6.96 29.72 3.39
CA ALA A 217 7.93 28.99 2.58
C ALA A 217 7.40 28.91 1.14
N ASP A 218 7.47 30.02 0.40
CA ASP A 218 7.22 30.15 -1.05
C ASP A 218 6.03 29.35 -1.62
N GLY A 219 4.93 29.23 -0.85
CA GLY A 219 3.74 28.49 -1.24
C GLY A 219 3.79 26.96 -1.06
N TYR A 220 4.85 26.43 -0.45
CA TYR A 220 5.13 25.00 -0.27
C TYR A 220 4.92 24.44 1.15
N ALA A 221 4.42 25.25 2.09
CA ALA A 221 4.31 24.86 3.51
C ALA A 221 3.48 23.58 3.76
N ASN A 222 2.54 23.25 2.87
CA ASN A 222 1.66 22.07 2.97
C ASN A 222 2.01 20.96 1.97
N TRP A 223 3.26 20.95 1.45
CA TRP A 223 3.67 19.98 0.44
C TRP A 223 4.46 18.82 1.01
N ASP A 224 4.18 17.63 0.49
CA ASP A 224 4.86 16.39 0.84
C ASP A 224 6.14 16.20 0.03
N ILE A 225 7.19 15.68 0.70
CA ILE A 225 8.43 15.23 0.08
C ILE A 225 8.76 13.82 0.59
N GLY A 226 8.99 12.88 -0.33
CA GLY A 226 9.50 11.57 -0.01
C GLY A 226 11.02 11.60 0.17
N VAL A 227 11.54 11.08 1.28
CA VAL A 227 13.00 10.94 1.51
C VAL A 227 13.33 9.48 1.78
N HIS A 228 14.09 8.87 0.88
CA HIS A 228 14.44 7.45 0.89
C HIS A 228 15.94 7.28 1.11
N PHE A 229 16.32 6.61 2.21
CA PHE A 229 17.69 6.18 2.41
C PHE A 229 17.90 4.82 1.77
N VAL A 230 18.89 4.73 0.88
CA VAL A 230 19.19 3.53 0.10
C VAL A 230 20.67 3.18 0.17
N ASP A 231 21.02 1.98 -0.31
CA ASP A 231 22.41 1.58 -0.50
C ASP A 231 22.95 2.01 -1.87
N ASN A 232 24.25 1.75 -2.09
CA ASN A 232 24.96 2.13 -3.31
C ASN A 232 24.50 1.34 -4.55
N GLU A 233 23.99 0.12 -4.36
CA GLU A 233 23.49 -0.71 -5.46
C GLU A 233 22.17 -0.14 -5.97
N ARG A 234 21.24 0.14 -5.06
CA ARG A 234 19.93 0.71 -5.39
C ARG A 234 20.05 2.08 -6.05
N ILE A 235 20.90 2.97 -5.55
CA ILE A 235 21.07 4.28 -6.19
C ILE A 235 21.75 4.18 -7.57
N ARG A 236 22.65 3.21 -7.75
CA ARG A 236 23.28 2.93 -9.05
C ARG A 236 22.25 2.42 -10.07
N GLU A 237 21.34 1.53 -9.65
CA GLU A 237 20.23 1.08 -10.48
C GLU A 237 19.36 2.25 -10.94
N LEU A 238 18.99 3.14 -10.02
CA LEU A 238 18.20 4.34 -10.32
C LEU A 238 18.97 5.27 -11.26
N ASN A 239 20.25 5.53 -11.00
CA ASN A 239 21.08 6.40 -11.85
C ASN A 239 21.24 5.84 -13.27
N ARG A 240 21.39 4.51 -13.39
CA ARG A 240 21.42 3.82 -14.68
C ARG A 240 20.08 3.95 -15.41
N ALA A 241 18.97 3.69 -14.71
CA ALA A 241 17.64 3.69 -15.31
C ALA A 241 17.20 5.09 -15.78
N TYR A 242 17.48 6.13 -14.99
CA TYR A 242 16.91 7.47 -15.23
C TYR A 242 17.90 8.48 -15.80
N ARG A 243 19.20 8.32 -15.59
CA ARG A 243 20.24 9.23 -16.08
C ARG A 243 21.23 8.56 -17.04
N ASN A 244 21.01 7.28 -17.37
CA ASN A 244 21.91 6.45 -18.19
C ASN A 244 23.37 6.45 -17.67
N LYS A 245 23.54 6.53 -16.34
CA LYS A 245 24.83 6.55 -15.65
C LYS A 245 24.95 5.34 -14.74
N ASP A 246 25.74 4.34 -15.15
CA ASP A 246 25.94 3.11 -14.38
C ASP A 246 26.97 3.29 -13.25
N LYS A 247 26.69 4.19 -12.32
CA LYS A 247 27.51 4.45 -11.13
C LYS A 247 26.65 4.92 -9.96
N ALA A 248 27.10 4.63 -8.73
CA ALA A 248 26.50 5.22 -7.54
C ALA A 248 26.72 6.75 -7.51
N THR A 249 25.83 7.45 -6.81
CA THR A 249 25.90 8.89 -6.54
C THR A 249 25.39 9.12 -5.11
N ASP A 250 25.53 10.33 -4.58
CA ASP A 250 25.03 10.73 -3.27
C ASP A 250 23.51 10.87 -3.22
N ILE A 251 22.90 11.63 -4.15
CA ILE A 251 21.46 11.92 -4.17
C ILE A 251 20.89 11.89 -5.59
N LEU A 252 19.64 11.44 -5.72
CA LEU A 252 18.81 11.60 -6.91
C LEU A 252 17.44 12.17 -6.51
N SER A 253 17.03 13.25 -7.17
CA SER A 253 15.71 13.86 -7.00
C SER A 253 14.80 13.54 -8.19
N PHE A 254 13.56 13.17 -7.90
CA PHE A 254 12.52 12.85 -8.87
C PHE A 254 11.31 13.75 -8.63
N PRO A 255 11.18 14.86 -9.35
CA PRO A 255 10.07 15.79 -9.16
C PRO A 255 8.74 15.12 -9.53
N PHE A 256 7.71 15.35 -8.71
CA PHE A 256 6.35 14.88 -8.98
C PHE A 256 5.69 15.69 -10.10
N HIS A 257 5.98 17.00 -10.16
CA HIS A 257 5.50 17.91 -11.20
C HIS A 257 6.62 18.30 -12.16
N GLN A 258 6.31 18.43 -13.45
CA GLN A 258 7.25 19.02 -14.39
C GLN A 258 7.22 20.54 -14.28
N VAL A 259 8.20 21.08 -13.56
CA VAL A 259 8.42 22.54 -13.46
C VAL A 259 9.51 22.92 -14.45
N THR A 260 9.14 23.64 -15.51
CA THR A 260 10.10 24.11 -16.53
C THR A 260 10.72 25.46 -16.20
N LYS A 261 10.03 26.27 -15.40
CA LYS A 261 10.53 27.54 -14.87
C LYS A 261 10.19 27.64 -13.38
N PRO A 262 11.21 27.62 -12.50
CA PRO A 262 11.01 27.88 -11.07
C PRO A 262 10.22 29.17 -10.85
N GLU A 263 9.41 29.22 -9.79
CA GLU A 263 8.60 30.37 -9.34
C GLU A 263 7.43 30.77 -10.27
N VAL A 264 7.54 30.54 -11.58
CA VAL A 264 6.52 30.88 -12.59
C VAL A 264 5.57 29.70 -12.83
N ASP A 265 6.14 28.50 -12.97
CA ASP A 265 5.41 27.26 -13.29
C ASP A 265 5.13 26.42 -12.03
N LEU A 266 5.11 27.06 -10.84
CA LEU A 266 4.74 26.38 -9.60
C LEU A 266 3.37 25.72 -9.77
N PRO A 267 3.19 24.45 -9.38
CA PRO A 267 1.92 23.78 -9.62
C PRO A 267 0.86 24.40 -8.70
N LYS A 268 -0.06 25.16 -9.32
CA LYS A 268 -1.18 25.80 -8.62
C LYS A 268 -2.26 24.75 -8.38
N THR A 269 -2.15 24.04 -7.26
CA THR A 269 -3.15 23.07 -6.84
C THR A 269 -3.53 23.29 -5.39
N ASN A 270 -4.83 23.22 -5.12
CA ASN A 270 -5.38 23.23 -3.75
C ASN A 270 -5.81 21.81 -3.32
N LEU A 271 -5.44 20.78 -4.11
CA LEU A 271 -5.74 19.38 -3.82
C LEU A 271 -4.56 18.77 -3.05
N GLU A 272 -4.84 18.23 -1.87
CA GLU A 272 -3.82 17.67 -0.95
C GLU A 272 -2.93 16.60 -1.62
N ASP A 273 -3.52 15.70 -2.42
CA ASP A 273 -2.78 14.65 -3.15
C ASP A 273 -1.86 15.17 -4.26
N ASP A 274 -2.08 16.40 -4.75
CA ASP A 274 -1.23 17.06 -5.75
C ASP A 274 -0.21 18.01 -5.10
N MET A 275 -0.30 18.26 -3.78
CA MET A 275 0.71 18.99 -3.00
C MET A 275 1.88 18.06 -2.67
N ASN A 276 2.48 17.43 -3.68
CA ASN A 276 3.64 16.57 -3.55
C ASN A 276 4.76 17.11 -4.46
N LEU A 277 5.93 17.35 -3.87
CA LEU A 277 7.10 17.85 -4.59
C LEU A 277 7.87 16.74 -5.30
N GLY A 278 7.82 15.52 -4.77
CA GLY A 278 8.45 14.33 -5.31
C GLY A 278 9.34 13.62 -4.29
N ASP A 279 10.23 12.77 -4.82
CA ASP A 279 11.04 11.86 -4.02
C ASP A 279 12.53 12.16 -4.15
N MET A 280 13.25 12.09 -3.02
CA MET A 280 14.71 12.14 -2.94
C MET A 280 15.24 10.79 -2.47
N TYR A 281 16.21 10.24 -3.20
CA TYR A 281 16.91 9.00 -2.85
C TYR A 281 18.34 9.32 -2.46
N LEU A 282 18.72 9.06 -1.21
CA LEU A 282 20.04 9.34 -0.66
C LEU A 282 20.78 8.03 -0.37
N ALA A 283 21.95 7.85 -0.99
CA ALA A 283 22.80 6.71 -0.71
C ALA A 283 23.67 6.97 0.52
N MET A 284 23.17 6.61 1.69
CA MET A 284 23.88 6.87 2.95
C MET A 284 25.29 6.27 3.00
N PRO A 285 25.55 5.03 2.53
CA PRO A 285 26.92 4.51 2.51
C PRO A 285 27.86 5.33 1.61
N TYR A 286 27.39 5.77 0.44
CA TYR A 286 28.13 6.65 -0.46
C TYR A 286 28.48 7.98 0.23
N ILE A 287 27.47 8.64 0.80
CA ILE A 287 27.62 9.94 1.48
C ILE A 287 28.61 9.85 2.64
N LEU A 288 28.52 8.79 3.46
CA LEU A 288 29.42 8.55 4.58
C LEU A 288 30.89 8.38 4.14
N GLU A 289 31.10 7.66 3.04
CA GLU A 289 32.44 7.45 2.48
C GLU A 289 33.02 8.75 1.92
N ASP A 290 32.22 9.53 1.19
CA ASP A 290 32.64 10.83 0.65
C ASP A 290 32.93 11.85 1.75
N CYS A 291 32.10 11.93 2.79
CA CYS A 291 32.37 12.76 3.98
C CYS A 291 33.71 12.39 4.63
N LYS A 292 34.00 11.09 4.76
CA LYS A 292 35.27 10.60 5.33
C LYS A 292 36.46 10.99 4.47
N LYS A 293 36.35 10.91 3.14
CA LYS A 293 37.41 11.33 2.19
C LYS A 293 37.63 12.84 2.23
N ALA A 294 36.55 13.62 2.29
CA ALA A 294 36.57 15.08 2.35
C ALA A 294 36.94 15.64 3.73
N LYS A 295 37.00 14.79 4.78
CA LYS A 295 37.12 15.20 6.19
C LYS A 295 36.01 16.18 6.61
N GLU A 296 34.80 15.95 6.10
CA GLU A 296 33.60 16.73 6.38
C GLU A 296 32.66 15.96 7.32
N SER A 297 31.89 16.66 8.15
CA SER A 297 30.86 16.03 8.97
C SER A 297 29.61 15.73 8.14
N VAL A 298 29.03 14.53 8.33
CA VAL A 298 27.71 14.18 7.77
C VAL A 298 26.64 15.18 8.21
N SER A 299 26.73 15.71 9.43
CA SER A 299 25.78 16.70 9.95
C SER A 299 25.87 18.05 9.24
N GLN A 300 26.97 18.32 8.54
CA GLN A 300 27.17 19.51 7.70
C GLN A 300 26.78 19.21 6.26
N ARG A 301 27.15 18.03 5.75
CA ARG A 301 26.90 17.62 4.37
C ARG A 301 25.42 17.33 4.07
N LEU A 302 24.72 16.67 5.00
CA LEU A 302 23.35 16.20 4.76
C LEU A 302 22.33 17.34 4.53
N PRO A 303 22.34 18.44 5.31
CA PRO A 303 21.50 19.61 5.01
C PRO A 303 21.74 20.17 3.61
N VAL A 304 23.01 20.27 3.19
CA VAL A 304 23.37 20.75 1.84
C VAL A 304 22.80 19.84 0.76
N LEU A 305 22.93 18.52 0.90
CA LEU A 305 22.37 17.57 -0.06
C LEU A 305 20.85 17.60 -0.12
N LEU A 306 20.18 17.73 1.04
CA LEU A 306 18.72 17.83 1.09
C LEU A 306 18.25 19.14 0.45
N THR A 307 18.89 20.27 0.75
CA THR A 307 18.58 21.56 0.11
C THR A 307 18.75 21.48 -1.40
N HIS A 308 19.88 20.94 -1.86
CA HIS A 308 20.13 20.71 -3.29
C HIS A 308 19.04 19.85 -3.94
N GLY A 309 18.65 18.77 -3.26
CA GLY A 309 17.59 17.89 -3.72
C GLY A 309 16.23 18.57 -3.80
N ILE A 310 15.87 19.40 -2.81
CA ILE A 310 14.63 20.21 -2.78
C ILE A 310 14.62 21.22 -3.92
N CYS A 311 15.74 21.90 -4.19
CA CYS A 311 15.86 22.81 -5.35
C CYS A 311 15.54 22.10 -6.67
N HIS A 312 16.05 20.89 -6.88
CA HIS A 312 15.69 20.09 -8.05
C HIS A 312 14.22 19.67 -8.10
N LEU A 313 13.60 19.37 -6.96
CA LEU A 313 12.16 19.05 -6.91
C LEU A 313 11.29 20.27 -7.25
N MET A 314 11.73 21.48 -6.89
CA MET A 314 11.09 22.75 -7.25
C MET A 314 11.37 23.19 -8.71
N GLY A 315 12.14 22.41 -9.48
CA GLY A 315 12.44 22.69 -10.88
C GLY A 315 13.67 23.55 -11.13
N TYR A 316 14.46 23.88 -10.10
CA TYR A 316 15.76 24.52 -10.31
C TYR A 316 16.74 23.51 -10.92
N ASP A 317 17.56 23.97 -11.86
CA ASP A 317 18.61 23.20 -12.50
C ASP A 317 19.88 24.04 -12.61
N HIS A 318 20.98 23.40 -12.95
CA HIS A 318 22.32 23.99 -12.98
C HIS A 318 23.14 23.53 -14.21
N GLU A 319 22.48 23.03 -15.26
CA GLU A 319 23.16 22.63 -16.50
C GLU A 319 23.79 23.81 -17.27
N HIS A 320 23.24 25.02 -17.13
CA HIS A 320 23.76 26.25 -17.73
C HIS A 320 24.20 27.27 -16.67
N ASP A 321 25.20 28.10 -16.98
CA ASP A 321 25.76 29.10 -16.05
C ASP A 321 24.71 30.09 -15.50
N SER A 322 23.69 30.44 -16.29
CA SER A 322 22.58 31.30 -15.84
C SER A 322 21.72 30.63 -14.79
N ASP A 323 21.50 29.32 -14.92
CA ASP A 323 20.60 28.54 -14.07
C ASP A 323 21.33 28.16 -12.77
N PHE A 324 22.63 27.87 -12.87
CA PHE A 324 23.51 27.62 -11.71
C PHE A 324 23.47 28.77 -10.70
N LYS A 325 23.54 30.02 -11.17
CA LYS A 325 23.54 31.19 -10.27
C LYS A 325 22.21 31.30 -9.51
N ILE A 326 21.09 31.08 -10.20
CA ILE A 326 19.75 31.15 -9.61
C ILE A 326 19.58 30.02 -8.58
N MET A 327 19.97 28.80 -8.93
CA MET A 327 19.91 27.64 -8.02
C MET A 327 20.80 27.85 -6.80
N SER A 328 22.03 28.35 -6.98
CA SER A 328 22.97 28.60 -5.87
C SER A 328 22.44 29.66 -4.90
N GLU A 329 21.88 30.77 -5.41
CA GLU A 329 21.26 31.80 -4.56
C GLU A 329 20.09 31.21 -3.76
N ARG A 330 19.32 30.31 -4.37
CA ARG A 330 18.20 29.64 -3.70
C ARG A 330 18.65 28.63 -2.64
N GLU A 331 19.68 27.84 -2.92
CA GLU A 331 20.27 26.92 -1.96
C GLU A 331 20.78 27.66 -0.72
N ASP A 332 21.46 28.81 -0.92
CA ASP A 332 21.96 29.64 0.16
C ASP A 332 20.83 30.19 1.04
N GLN A 333 19.71 30.64 0.46
CA GLN A 333 18.55 31.12 1.20
C GLN A 333 17.96 30.03 2.11
N ILE A 334 17.75 28.83 1.57
CA ILE A 334 17.17 27.70 2.31
C ILE A 334 18.12 27.25 3.43
N LEU A 335 19.43 27.17 3.15
CA LEU A 335 20.43 26.80 4.15
C LEU A 335 20.53 27.83 5.28
N GLN A 336 20.48 29.13 4.95
CA GLN A 336 20.48 30.18 5.96
C GLN A 336 19.26 30.10 6.88
N GLN A 337 18.07 29.84 6.32
CA GLN A 337 16.87 29.60 7.13
C GLN A 337 17.03 28.38 8.02
N PHE A 338 17.50 27.24 7.48
CA PHE A 338 17.72 26.02 8.24
C PHE A 338 18.68 26.24 9.43
N TYR A 339 19.79 26.95 9.23
CA TYR A 339 20.75 27.20 10.31
C TYR A 339 20.24 28.17 11.37
N LYS A 340 19.42 29.17 11.00
CA LYS A 340 18.76 30.08 11.97
C LYS A 340 17.81 29.34 12.91
N LEU A 341 17.17 28.26 12.46
CA LEU A 341 16.23 27.48 13.28
C LEU A 341 16.92 26.56 14.29
N LYS A 342 18.22 26.36 14.14
CA LYS A 342 19.02 25.49 15.00
C LYS A 342 19.64 26.25 16.18
N GLU A 343 19.71 27.58 16.08
CA GLU A 343 20.08 28.51 17.17
C GLU A 343 18.87 28.76 18.09
#